data_AF-A0A0D8XUZ4-F1
#
_entry.id   AF-A0A0D8XUZ4-F1
#
_cell.length_a   1.000
_cell.length_b   1.000
_cell.length_c   1.000
_cell.angle_alpha   90.00
_cell.angle_beta   90.00
_cell.angle_gamma   90.00
#
_symmetry.space_group_name_H-M   'P 1'
#
loop_
_entity.id
_entity.type
_entity.pdbx_description
1 polymer ?
#
loop_
_entity_poly.entity_id
_entity_poly.type
_entity_poly.pdbx_seq_one_letter_code
_entity_poly.pdbx_strand_id
1 'polypeptide(L)'
;MESNLRYQQYRRILQHMPLVHYHTLRKLIAHLSEIVKYCDVNKASAENLAKMFGPSLFNANNDEYACFEDTANQIGAIIDLIDGYDIIFEVTSREEICRAMIQQAQTKAVNPHVTRADGLLVPIHVWQRENEPFNVKIDLAAEEVCRKAIARRGFDAPLDGNYAIFEVILDEALTRRLMPFEKLSHAVIDHWLTWKCTDGYFLFDHDNWPYNNSELDFFSGKVKIAEPGSKSFHSYEMKVEDGIKLAAYKHDKLWKEWDVTKSIFYCGTNRNRKAPHPYNVTVFDKHAVCLTDKFIGYCISFRLLPERTRFLNMAQFIETVASIDGHEEQPIKKISKALETYIRLSKEHGSMMARERANFELGRRHLANIMNLDSNSMTQADVDEAIKYLFPSSLFDLKARPVMRPPDEILPKFHRIAFDEEGRPEGTRFYTLLPKFYGLLTDIGVKTKAVTSFYNDHLKTRRNSEELKSVNVSGTQWLSQQTLEKKLEEKINEEMYTHLLMAFDHLVSLPSSAVEEKFIMQYRQPLTATTKSRLFGPNIPNVTTCPITQCRMTSVRTRCKDTRAEVQVLDPGVGKFDIDGHDLCDFRQIISRNLISNDYLLQ
;
A
#
# COMPACT_ATOMS: atom_id res chain seq x y z
N MET A 1 -7.02 -21.42 -56.68
CA MET A 1 -6.97 -22.90 -56.85
C MET A 1 -5.54 -23.42 -56.80
N GLU A 2 -4.57 -22.75 -57.44
CA GLU A 2 -3.15 -23.14 -57.42
C GLU A 2 -2.52 -23.20 -56.00
N SER A 3 -2.77 -22.22 -55.13
CA SER A 3 -2.16 -22.18 -53.78
C SER A 3 -2.57 -23.35 -52.88
N ASN A 4 -3.82 -23.82 -52.97
CA ASN A 4 -4.31 -24.95 -52.15
C ASN A 4 -3.67 -26.28 -52.60
N LEU A 5 -3.46 -26.47 -53.92
CA LEU A 5 -2.72 -27.60 -54.45
C LEU A 5 -1.26 -27.59 -53.97
N ARG A 6 -0.63 -26.40 -53.93
CA ARG A 6 0.73 -26.20 -53.41
C ARG A 6 0.84 -26.53 -51.92
N TYR A 7 -0.13 -26.11 -51.10
CA TYR A 7 -0.17 -26.47 -49.67
C TYR A 7 -0.33 -27.97 -49.42
N GLN A 8 -1.13 -28.66 -50.24
CA GLN A 8 -1.25 -30.12 -50.16
C GLN A 8 0.06 -30.82 -50.54
N GLN A 9 0.84 -30.28 -51.49
CA GLN A 9 2.16 -30.80 -51.83
C GLN A 9 3.16 -30.60 -50.69
N TYR A 10 3.22 -29.40 -50.08
CA TYR A 10 4.06 -29.18 -48.89
C TYR A 10 3.71 -30.16 -47.79
N ARG A 11 2.42 -30.35 -47.49
CA ARG A 11 1.98 -31.32 -46.49
C ARG A 11 2.52 -32.72 -46.75
N ARG A 12 2.38 -33.22 -48.00
CA ARG A 12 2.87 -34.55 -48.36
C ARG A 12 4.38 -34.66 -48.11
N ILE A 13 5.15 -33.65 -48.48
CA ILE A 13 6.61 -33.65 -48.31
C ILE A 13 6.98 -33.60 -46.82
N LEU A 14 6.37 -32.69 -46.05
CA LEU A 14 6.69 -32.49 -44.64
C LEU A 14 6.33 -33.71 -43.77
N GLN A 15 5.30 -34.48 -44.13
CA GLN A 15 4.94 -35.73 -43.45
C GLN A 15 6.02 -36.83 -43.55
N HIS A 16 6.95 -36.75 -44.52
CA HIS A 16 8.06 -37.70 -44.64
C HIS A 16 9.29 -37.30 -43.82
N MET A 17 9.28 -36.15 -43.15
CA MET A 17 10.39 -35.74 -42.28
C MET A 17 10.40 -36.54 -40.98
N PRO A 18 11.59 -36.70 -40.34
CA PRO A 18 11.67 -37.29 -39.01
C PRO A 18 10.78 -36.54 -38.01
N LEU A 19 10.12 -37.30 -37.12
CA LEU A 19 9.10 -36.79 -36.20
C LEU A 19 9.55 -35.54 -35.43
N VAL A 20 10.79 -35.54 -34.93
CA VAL A 20 11.34 -34.42 -34.17
C VAL A 20 11.45 -33.16 -35.03
N HIS A 21 11.94 -33.27 -36.27
CA HIS A 21 12.06 -32.13 -37.17
C HIS A 21 10.69 -31.61 -37.62
N TYR A 22 9.74 -32.51 -37.90
CA TYR A 22 8.38 -32.13 -38.24
C TYR A 22 7.69 -31.35 -37.11
N HIS A 23 7.77 -31.85 -35.87
CA HIS A 23 7.15 -31.17 -34.72
C HIS A 23 7.83 -29.83 -34.39
N THR A 24 9.15 -29.75 -34.51
CA THR A 24 9.90 -28.50 -34.33
C THR A 24 9.53 -27.46 -35.38
N LEU A 25 9.48 -27.85 -36.65
CA LEU A 25 9.08 -26.95 -37.73
C LEU A 25 7.62 -26.51 -37.55
N ARG A 26 6.71 -27.43 -37.22
CA ARG A 26 5.30 -27.11 -36.93
C ARG A 26 5.19 -26.07 -35.83
N LYS A 27 5.92 -26.21 -34.72
CA LYS A 27 5.91 -25.24 -33.62
C LYS A 27 6.48 -23.89 -34.02
N LEU A 28 7.56 -23.87 -34.79
CA LEU A 28 8.18 -22.63 -35.26
C LEU A 28 7.25 -21.87 -36.20
N ILE A 29 6.71 -22.53 -37.23
CA ILE A 29 5.79 -21.91 -38.18
C ILE A 29 4.49 -21.47 -37.50
N ALA A 30 3.98 -22.23 -36.52
CA ALA A 30 2.83 -21.82 -35.71
C ALA A 30 3.05 -20.47 -35.02
N HIS A 31 4.25 -20.28 -34.45
CA HIS A 31 4.61 -19.04 -33.77
C HIS A 31 4.78 -17.88 -34.75
N LEU A 32 5.45 -18.10 -35.89
CA LEU A 32 5.59 -17.07 -36.93
C LEU A 32 4.23 -16.65 -37.50
N SER A 33 3.32 -17.60 -37.75
CA SER A 33 1.95 -17.33 -38.17
C SER A 33 1.18 -16.48 -37.15
N GLU A 34 1.37 -16.72 -35.86
CA GLU A 34 0.76 -15.89 -34.81
C GLU A 34 1.35 -14.47 -34.77
N ILE A 35 2.66 -14.31 -34.94
CA ILE A 35 3.31 -12.99 -35.03
C ILE A 35 2.75 -12.18 -36.21
N VAL A 36 2.57 -12.82 -37.38
CA VAL A 36 2.02 -12.16 -38.56
C VAL A 36 0.56 -11.71 -38.35
N LYS A 37 -0.24 -12.43 -37.55
CA LYS A 37 -1.61 -12.01 -37.22
C LYS A 37 -1.69 -10.67 -36.48
N TYR A 38 -0.60 -10.22 -35.86
CA TYR A 38 -0.49 -8.92 -35.18
C TYR A 38 0.37 -7.91 -35.95
N CYS A 39 0.53 -8.08 -37.27
CA CYS A 39 1.39 -7.25 -38.11
C CYS A 39 1.06 -5.74 -38.06
N ASP A 40 -0.20 -5.38 -37.84
CA ASP A 40 -0.63 -3.98 -37.71
C ASP A 40 0.06 -3.25 -36.55
N VAL A 41 0.37 -3.97 -35.46
CA VAL A 41 1.01 -3.43 -34.25
C VAL A 41 2.51 -3.65 -34.28
N ASN A 42 2.97 -4.89 -34.51
CA ASN A 42 4.39 -5.25 -34.41
C ASN A 42 5.20 -4.94 -35.69
N LYS A 43 4.53 -4.56 -36.80
CA LYS A 43 5.10 -4.26 -38.12
C LYS A 43 5.87 -5.43 -38.77
N ALA A 44 5.71 -6.65 -38.26
CA ALA A 44 6.33 -7.86 -38.81
C ALA A 44 5.39 -8.53 -39.83
N SER A 45 5.64 -8.29 -41.12
CA SER A 45 4.95 -8.98 -42.22
C SER A 45 5.52 -10.38 -42.45
N ALA A 46 4.73 -11.27 -43.07
CA ALA A 46 5.18 -12.60 -43.48
C ALA A 46 6.45 -12.55 -44.35
N GLU A 47 6.54 -11.55 -45.24
CA GLU A 47 7.69 -11.34 -46.11
C GLU A 47 8.97 -10.98 -45.32
N ASN A 48 8.86 -10.10 -44.31
CA ASN A 48 9.99 -9.72 -43.47
C ASN A 48 10.49 -10.90 -42.63
N LEU A 49 9.58 -11.70 -42.09
CA LEU A 49 9.94 -12.90 -41.33
C LEU A 49 10.55 -13.97 -42.24
N ALA A 50 10.00 -14.18 -43.44
CA ALA A 50 10.54 -15.14 -44.40
C ALA A 50 11.95 -14.78 -44.87
N LYS A 51 12.26 -13.49 -45.06
CA LYS A 51 13.63 -13.03 -45.36
C LYS A 51 14.62 -13.33 -44.23
N MET A 52 14.18 -13.24 -42.97
CA MET A 52 15.04 -13.50 -41.80
C MET A 52 15.24 -15.00 -41.52
N PHE A 53 14.16 -15.79 -41.66
CA PHE A 53 14.18 -17.21 -41.32
C PHE A 53 14.49 -18.13 -42.52
N GLY A 54 14.34 -17.64 -43.75
CA GLY A 54 14.60 -18.39 -45.00
C GLY A 54 15.99 -19.00 -45.03
N PRO A 55 17.05 -18.17 -44.99
CA PRO A 55 18.42 -18.67 -45.02
C PRO A 55 18.73 -19.64 -43.87
N SER A 56 18.25 -19.33 -42.65
CA SER A 56 18.54 -20.11 -41.44
C SER A 56 17.88 -21.50 -41.42
N LEU A 57 16.70 -21.65 -42.06
CA LEU A 57 15.98 -22.92 -42.07
C LEU A 57 16.38 -23.84 -43.24
N PHE A 58 16.81 -23.27 -44.36
CA PHE A 58 17.19 -24.04 -45.54
C PHE A 58 18.70 -24.30 -45.65
N ASN A 59 19.55 -23.50 -45.00
CA ASN A 59 21.01 -23.67 -45.06
C ASN A 59 21.56 -24.36 -43.80
N ALA A 60 21.33 -25.68 -43.69
CA ALA A 60 21.79 -26.49 -42.55
C ALA A 60 23.26 -26.98 -42.70
N ASN A 61 23.82 -26.94 -43.91
CA ASN A 61 25.20 -27.33 -44.19
C ASN A 61 25.98 -26.08 -44.65
N ASN A 62 27.16 -25.87 -44.07
CA ASN A 62 28.07 -24.74 -44.27
C ASN A 62 28.68 -24.64 -45.69
N ASP A 63 27.91 -24.89 -46.73
CA ASP A 63 28.37 -24.70 -48.11
C ASP A 63 28.18 -23.23 -48.50
N GLU A 64 29.26 -22.45 -48.40
CA GLU A 64 29.32 -21.00 -48.67
C GLU A 64 28.98 -20.60 -50.13
N TYR A 65 28.50 -21.52 -50.96
CA TYR A 65 28.22 -21.31 -52.38
C TYR A 65 26.79 -21.73 -52.81
N ALA A 66 25.80 -21.57 -51.94
CA ALA A 66 24.39 -21.66 -52.36
C ALA A 66 24.02 -20.44 -53.24
N CYS A 67 23.63 -20.70 -54.47
CA CYS A 67 23.33 -19.72 -55.52
C CYS A 67 22.27 -18.70 -55.05
N PHE A 68 22.53 -17.40 -55.25
CA PHE A 68 21.60 -16.30 -54.89
C PHE A 68 20.19 -16.44 -55.51
N GLU A 69 20.04 -17.21 -56.59
CA GLU A 69 18.74 -17.49 -57.23
C GLU A 69 17.81 -18.36 -56.37
N ASP A 70 18.34 -19.20 -55.47
CA ASP A 70 17.53 -20.14 -54.69
C ASP A 70 16.94 -19.51 -53.40
N THR A 71 17.52 -18.39 -52.95
CA THR A 71 17.05 -17.66 -51.76
C THR A 71 15.63 -17.13 -51.95
N ALA A 72 15.25 -16.73 -53.16
CA ALA A 72 13.90 -16.26 -53.47
C ALA A 72 12.86 -17.38 -53.33
N ASN A 73 13.20 -18.59 -53.77
CA ASN A 73 12.34 -19.77 -53.64
C ASN A 73 12.21 -20.22 -52.18
N GLN A 74 13.31 -20.17 -51.41
CA GLN A 74 13.31 -20.47 -49.97
C GLN A 74 12.44 -19.49 -49.18
N ILE A 75 12.57 -18.18 -49.46
CA ILE A 75 11.71 -17.14 -48.88
C ILE A 75 10.25 -17.40 -49.24
N GLY A 76 9.97 -17.68 -50.52
CA GLY A 76 8.62 -18.01 -50.99
C GLY A 76 8.02 -19.23 -50.28
N ALA A 77 8.82 -20.28 -50.05
CA ALA A 77 8.40 -21.46 -49.32
C ALA A 77 8.05 -21.15 -47.86
N ILE A 78 8.79 -20.27 -47.17
CA ILE A 78 8.42 -19.88 -45.80
C ILE A 78 7.13 -19.06 -45.77
N ILE A 79 6.95 -18.14 -46.72
CA ILE A 79 5.70 -17.36 -46.82
C ILE A 79 4.52 -18.32 -46.95
N ASP A 80 4.62 -19.33 -47.81
CA ASP A 80 3.59 -20.36 -47.95
C ASP A 80 3.32 -21.17 -46.69
N LEU A 81 4.38 -21.51 -45.94
CA LEU A 81 4.25 -22.25 -44.69
C LEU A 81 3.54 -21.41 -43.63
N ILE A 82 3.83 -20.11 -43.56
CA ILE A 82 3.22 -19.17 -42.61
C ILE A 82 1.75 -18.93 -42.97
N ASP A 83 1.46 -18.60 -44.23
CA ASP A 83 0.12 -18.25 -44.71
C ASP A 83 -0.79 -19.49 -44.81
N GLY A 84 -0.21 -20.65 -45.12
CA GLY A 84 -0.90 -21.94 -45.26
C GLY A 84 -0.86 -22.82 -44.02
N TYR A 85 -0.40 -22.32 -42.86
CA TYR A 85 -0.13 -23.12 -41.66
C TYR A 85 -1.28 -24.07 -41.27
N ASP A 86 -2.50 -23.56 -41.22
CA ASP A 86 -3.67 -24.32 -40.77
C ASP A 86 -4.01 -25.51 -41.70
N ILE A 87 -3.77 -25.34 -43.02
CA ILE A 87 -4.02 -26.36 -44.05
C ILE A 87 -2.85 -27.37 -44.11
N ILE A 88 -1.61 -26.90 -44.00
CA ILE A 88 -0.41 -27.72 -44.15
C ILE A 88 -0.20 -28.64 -42.94
N PHE A 89 -0.48 -28.16 -41.73
CA PHE A 89 -0.23 -28.89 -40.48
C PHE A 89 -1.47 -29.48 -39.81
N GLU A 90 -2.64 -29.39 -40.45
CA GLU A 90 -3.94 -29.91 -39.94
C GLU A 90 -4.21 -29.52 -38.49
N VAL A 91 -4.32 -28.21 -38.25
CA VAL A 91 -4.73 -27.75 -36.93
C VAL A 91 -6.18 -28.19 -36.70
N THR A 92 -6.38 -29.12 -35.76
CA THR A 92 -7.73 -29.58 -35.44
C THR A 92 -8.53 -28.47 -34.76
N SER A 93 -9.85 -28.44 -34.95
CA SER A 93 -10.74 -27.46 -34.30
C SER A 93 -10.60 -27.46 -32.77
N ARG A 94 -10.18 -28.59 -32.17
CA ARG A 94 -9.84 -28.70 -30.74
C ARG A 94 -8.61 -27.88 -30.37
N GLU A 95 -7.56 -27.90 -31.18
CA GLU A 95 -6.35 -27.09 -30.96
C GLU A 95 -6.64 -25.59 -31.15
N GLU A 96 -7.50 -25.22 -32.10
CA GLU A 96 -7.97 -23.84 -32.27
C GLU A 96 -8.78 -23.36 -31.07
N ILE A 97 -9.71 -24.17 -30.56
CA ILE A 97 -10.52 -23.84 -29.37
C ILE A 97 -9.63 -23.69 -28.13
N CYS A 98 -8.68 -24.61 -27.90
CA CYS A 98 -7.74 -24.50 -26.79
C CYS A 98 -6.87 -23.24 -26.90
N ARG A 99 -6.40 -22.90 -28.11
CA ARG A 99 -5.60 -21.69 -28.34
C ARG A 99 -6.44 -20.42 -28.14
N ALA A 100 -7.67 -20.39 -28.64
CA ALA A 100 -8.61 -19.29 -28.44
C ALA A 100 -8.95 -19.11 -26.96
N MET A 101 -9.16 -20.19 -26.19
CA MET A 101 -9.36 -20.13 -24.74
C MET A 101 -8.15 -19.54 -24.01
N ILE A 102 -6.92 -19.91 -24.40
CA ILE A 102 -5.70 -19.36 -23.81
C ILE A 102 -5.54 -17.88 -24.15
N GLN A 103 -5.76 -17.47 -25.40
CA GLN A 103 -5.73 -16.06 -25.80
C GLN A 103 -6.84 -15.24 -25.11
N GLN A 104 -8.03 -15.81 -24.93
CA GLN A 104 -9.14 -15.17 -24.21
C GLN A 104 -8.85 -15.04 -22.70
N ALA A 105 -8.11 -15.98 -22.12
CA ALA A 105 -7.61 -15.90 -20.75
C ALA A 105 -6.48 -14.86 -20.61
N GLN A 106 -5.57 -14.78 -21.58
CA GLN A 106 -4.48 -13.80 -21.60
C GLN A 106 -4.97 -12.36 -21.84
N THR A 107 -5.94 -12.16 -22.74
CA THR A 107 -6.58 -10.85 -22.95
C THR A 107 -7.42 -10.40 -21.75
N LYS A 108 -8.09 -11.33 -21.05
CA LYS A 108 -8.70 -11.05 -19.74
C LYS A 108 -7.68 -10.70 -18.66
N ALA A 109 -6.43 -11.17 -18.77
CA ALA A 109 -5.35 -10.82 -17.84
C ALA A 109 -4.76 -9.41 -18.07
N VAL A 110 -5.10 -8.74 -19.18
CA VAL A 110 -4.65 -7.35 -19.47
C VAL A 110 -5.64 -6.29 -18.97
N ASN A 111 -6.80 -6.69 -18.44
CA ASN A 111 -7.58 -5.79 -17.60
C ASN A 111 -6.92 -5.67 -16.22
N PRO A 112 -6.52 -4.47 -15.76
CA PRO A 112 -5.93 -4.27 -14.43
C PRO A 112 -6.92 -4.51 -13.27
N HIS A 113 -8.11 -5.03 -13.57
CA HIS A 113 -9.21 -5.27 -12.63
C HIS A 113 -9.60 -6.73 -12.43
N VAL A 114 -8.86 -7.71 -13.00
CA VAL A 114 -9.02 -9.09 -12.53
C VAL A 114 -8.11 -9.29 -11.31
N THR A 115 -8.77 -9.25 -10.16
CA THR A 115 -8.29 -9.65 -8.84
C THR A 115 -7.18 -10.69 -8.94
N ARG A 116 -5.98 -10.33 -8.45
CA ARG A 116 -5.03 -11.31 -7.88
C ARG A 116 -5.84 -12.35 -7.12
N ALA A 117 -5.48 -13.63 -7.19
CA ALA A 117 -6.14 -14.68 -6.41
C ALA A 117 -6.35 -14.18 -4.97
N ASP A 118 -7.58 -13.76 -4.69
CA ASP A 118 -7.92 -13.03 -3.48
C ASP A 118 -8.20 -14.10 -2.43
N GLY A 119 -7.22 -14.30 -1.55
CA GLY A 119 -7.27 -15.25 -0.44
C GLY A 119 -6.27 -16.40 -0.53
N LEU A 120 -5.77 -16.81 0.64
CA LEU A 120 -4.97 -18.01 0.82
C LEU A 120 -5.79 -19.24 0.39
N LEU A 121 -5.20 -20.11 -0.42
CA LEU A 121 -5.79 -21.39 -0.81
C LEU A 121 -5.32 -22.48 0.16
N VAL A 122 -6.23 -23.38 0.53
CA VAL A 122 -5.96 -24.50 1.43
C VAL A 122 -6.31 -25.81 0.72
N PRO A 123 -5.43 -26.83 0.78
CA PRO A 123 -5.71 -28.15 0.22
C PRO A 123 -6.72 -28.92 1.09
N ILE A 124 -7.72 -29.50 0.42
CA ILE A 124 -8.69 -30.43 0.99
C ILE A 124 -8.43 -31.81 0.40
N HIS A 125 -8.07 -32.75 1.26
CA HIS A 125 -7.89 -34.16 0.91
C HIS A 125 -9.25 -34.87 0.91
N VAL A 126 -9.40 -35.92 0.11
CA VAL A 126 -10.66 -36.68 -0.01
C VAL A 126 -10.38 -38.11 0.47
N TRP A 127 -11.17 -38.62 1.41
CA TRP A 127 -11.08 -39.96 2.04
C TRP A 127 -9.81 -40.23 2.87
N GLN A 128 -8.63 -39.89 2.35
CA GLN A 128 -7.34 -40.09 2.99
C GLN A 128 -6.37 -38.98 2.59
N ARG A 129 -5.20 -38.92 3.22
CA ARG A 129 -4.16 -37.95 2.87
C ARG A 129 -3.51 -38.32 1.53
N GLU A 130 -4.03 -37.75 0.45
CA GLU A 130 -3.55 -37.98 -0.92
C GLU A 130 -2.56 -36.92 -1.43
N ASN A 131 -1.78 -37.24 -2.47
CA ASN A 131 -0.86 -36.31 -3.12
C ASN A 131 -1.55 -35.30 -4.05
N GLU A 132 -2.84 -35.50 -4.38
CA GLU A 132 -3.63 -34.64 -5.28
C GLU A 132 -4.88 -34.03 -4.61
N PRO A 133 -4.73 -33.23 -3.53
CA PRO A 133 -5.86 -32.53 -2.92
C PRO A 133 -6.41 -31.44 -3.85
N PHE A 134 -7.69 -31.08 -3.67
CA PHE A 134 -8.23 -29.87 -4.33
C PHE A 134 -8.09 -28.66 -3.43
N ASN A 135 -7.84 -27.51 -4.05
CA ASN A 135 -7.61 -26.27 -3.33
C ASN A 135 -8.88 -25.42 -3.25
N VAL A 136 -9.19 -24.92 -2.07
CA VAL A 136 -10.32 -24.00 -1.83
C VAL A 136 -9.83 -22.72 -1.17
N LYS A 137 -10.61 -21.65 -1.29
CA LYS A 137 -10.35 -20.42 -0.53
C LYS A 137 -10.58 -20.68 0.96
N ILE A 138 -9.68 -20.15 1.78
CA ILE A 138 -9.73 -20.27 3.24
C ILE A 138 -10.99 -19.67 3.89
N ASP A 139 -11.64 -18.69 3.24
CA ASP A 139 -12.80 -17.98 3.79
C ASP A 139 -14.12 -18.77 3.71
N LEU A 140 -14.12 -19.91 3.03
CA LEU A 140 -15.30 -20.75 2.89
C LEU A 140 -15.62 -21.46 4.21
N ALA A 141 -16.92 -21.59 4.49
CA ALA A 141 -17.41 -22.42 5.59
C ALA A 141 -17.32 -23.92 5.24
N ALA A 142 -17.19 -24.78 6.24
CA ALA A 142 -17.06 -26.23 6.03
C ALA A 142 -18.18 -26.81 5.15
N GLU A 143 -19.43 -26.35 5.32
CA GLU A 143 -20.55 -26.79 4.50
C GLU A 143 -20.40 -26.40 3.01
N GLU A 144 -19.91 -25.20 2.73
CA GLU A 144 -19.66 -24.74 1.35
C GLU A 144 -18.56 -25.56 0.69
N VAL A 145 -17.55 -25.96 1.47
CA VAL A 145 -16.46 -26.84 1.02
C VAL A 145 -17.00 -28.24 0.73
N CYS A 146 -17.86 -28.79 1.58
CA CYS A 146 -18.55 -30.06 1.30
C CYS A 146 -19.34 -30.00 -0.02
N ARG A 147 -20.14 -28.96 -0.24
CA ARG A 147 -20.90 -28.78 -1.50
C ARG A 147 -19.97 -28.72 -2.72
N LYS A 148 -18.80 -28.07 -2.59
CA LYS A 148 -17.79 -28.02 -3.66
C LYS A 148 -17.13 -29.37 -3.90
N ALA A 149 -16.86 -30.15 -2.86
CA ALA A 149 -16.30 -31.48 -2.97
C ALA A 149 -17.25 -32.41 -3.74
N ILE A 150 -18.55 -32.38 -3.40
CA ILE A 150 -19.60 -33.19 -4.03
C ILE A 150 -19.84 -32.77 -5.49
N ALA A 151 -19.78 -31.46 -5.79
CA ALA A 151 -19.97 -30.93 -7.15
C ALA A 151 -18.77 -31.18 -8.10
N ARG A 152 -17.68 -31.77 -7.61
CA ARG A 152 -16.48 -32.02 -8.41
C ARG A 152 -16.76 -33.11 -9.47
N ARG A 153 -16.28 -32.90 -10.70
CA ARG A 153 -16.34 -33.93 -11.75
C ARG A 153 -15.55 -35.17 -11.31
N GLY A 154 -16.15 -36.36 -11.40
CA GLY A 154 -15.54 -37.62 -10.97
C GLY A 154 -15.74 -37.95 -9.48
N PHE A 155 -16.77 -37.39 -8.84
CA PHE A 155 -17.20 -37.83 -7.51
C PHE A 155 -18.05 -39.10 -7.62
N ASP A 156 -17.52 -40.22 -7.11
CA ASP A 156 -18.10 -41.56 -7.30
C ASP A 156 -18.92 -42.06 -6.09
N ALA A 157 -19.32 -41.17 -5.17
CA ALA A 157 -20.09 -41.51 -3.97
C ALA A 157 -21.51 -40.91 -3.96
N PRO A 158 -22.45 -41.41 -3.14
CA PRO A 158 -23.83 -40.93 -3.11
C PRO A 158 -23.91 -39.43 -2.81
N LEU A 159 -24.70 -38.68 -3.60
CA LEU A 159 -24.90 -37.24 -3.42
C LEU A 159 -25.55 -36.90 -2.08
N ASP A 160 -26.40 -37.79 -1.56
CA ASP A 160 -27.13 -37.63 -0.29
C ASP A 160 -26.40 -38.30 0.89
N GLY A 161 -25.10 -38.57 0.76
CA GLY A 161 -24.29 -39.11 1.85
C GLY A 161 -24.07 -38.08 2.97
N ASN A 162 -23.91 -38.57 4.21
CA ASN A 162 -23.45 -37.73 5.32
C ASN A 162 -21.95 -37.48 5.16
N TYR A 163 -21.57 -36.25 4.83
CA TYR A 163 -20.17 -35.84 4.66
C TYR A 163 -19.85 -34.64 5.54
N ALA A 164 -18.62 -34.57 6.02
CA ALA A 164 -18.11 -33.45 6.78
C ALA A 164 -16.65 -33.14 6.42
N ILE A 165 -16.21 -31.94 6.79
CA ILE A 165 -14.79 -31.58 6.79
C ILE A 165 -14.23 -31.88 8.18
N PHE A 166 -13.12 -32.59 8.20
CA PHE A 166 -12.37 -32.92 9.38
C PHE A 166 -11.02 -32.20 9.36
N GLU A 167 -10.67 -31.61 10.48
CA GLU A 167 -9.32 -31.14 10.78
C GLU A 167 -8.53 -32.29 11.39
N VAL A 168 -7.37 -32.58 10.82
CA VAL A 168 -6.48 -33.67 11.26
C VAL A 168 -5.12 -33.09 11.61
N ILE A 169 -4.60 -33.42 12.80
CA ILE A 169 -3.31 -32.94 13.32
C ILE A 169 -2.56 -34.07 14.06
N LEU A 170 -1.27 -33.84 14.36
CA LEU A 170 -0.37 -34.76 15.06
C LEU A 170 -0.24 -36.12 14.38
N ASP A 171 0.14 -36.12 13.10
CA ASP A 171 0.31 -37.31 12.27
C ASP A 171 -0.92 -38.23 12.34
N GLU A 172 -2.11 -37.67 12.09
CA GLU A 172 -3.39 -38.39 12.10
C GLU A 172 -3.81 -38.95 13.47
N ALA A 173 -3.13 -38.56 14.55
CA ALA A 173 -3.49 -39.02 15.89
C ALA A 173 -4.74 -38.32 16.44
N LEU A 174 -4.99 -37.08 16.00
CA LEU A 174 -6.12 -36.27 16.45
C LEU A 174 -6.94 -35.81 15.25
N THR A 175 -8.26 -35.97 15.37
CA THR A 175 -9.23 -35.60 14.33
C THR A 175 -10.40 -34.85 14.95
N ARG A 176 -10.77 -33.72 14.37
CA ARG A 176 -11.91 -32.90 14.81
C ARG A 176 -12.83 -32.65 13.64
N ARG A 177 -14.13 -32.87 13.82
CA ARG A 177 -15.14 -32.49 12.83
C ARG A 177 -15.36 -30.98 12.90
N LEU A 178 -15.30 -30.27 11.77
CA LEU A 178 -15.64 -28.86 11.71
C LEU A 178 -17.15 -28.64 11.69
N MET A 179 -17.60 -27.53 12.28
CA MET A 179 -19.01 -27.14 12.21
C MET A 179 -19.40 -26.72 10.79
N PRO A 180 -20.65 -26.97 10.35
CA PRO A 180 -21.11 -26.52 9.02
C PRO A 180 -20.85 -25.05 8.74
N PHE A 181 -21.00 -24.19 9.75
CA PHE A 181 -20.79 -22.74 9.69
C PHE A 181 -19.35 -22.28 10.05
N GLU A 182 -18.48 -23.17 10.53
CA GLU A 182 -17.10 -22.82 10.87
C GLU A 182 -16.30 -22.62 9.59
N LYS A 183 -15.66 -21.45 9.48
CA LYS A 183 -14.76 -21.12 8.36
C LYS A 183 -13.41 -21.80 8.54
N LEU A 184 -12.84 -22.28 7.44
CA LEU A 184 -11.49 -22.87 7.46
C LEU A 184 -10.43 -21.88 7.98
N SER A 185 -10.66 -20.57 7.80
CA SER A 185 -9.81 -19.50 8.33
C SER A 185 -9.60 -19.59 9.84
N HIS A 186 -10.60 -19.98 10.63
CA HIS A 186 -10.43 -20.09 12.08
C HIS A 186 -9.46 -21.23 12.42
N ALA A 187 -9.63 -22.40 11.82
CA ALA A 187 -8.74 -23.53 12.05
C ALA A 187 -7.29 -23.25 11.55
N VAL A 188 -7.11 -22.61 10.40
CA VAL A 188 -5.75 -22.34 9.91
C VAL A 188 -5.09 -21.17 10.64
N ILE A 189 -5.77 -20.03 10.76
CA ILE A 189 -5.17 -18.78 11.25
C ILE A 189 -5.14 -18.77 12.79
N ASP A 190 -6.26 -19.10 13.43
CA ASP A 190 -6.37 -18.98 14.89
C ASP A 190 -5.80 -20.21 15.60
N HIS A 191 -5.78 -21.39 14.96
CA HIS A 191 -5.21 -22.61 15.53
C HIS A 191 -3.84 -22.97 14.94
N TRP A 192 -3.75 -23.37 13.67
CA TRP A 192 -2.50 -23.96 13.15
C TRP A 192 -1.31 -23.00 13.23
N LEU A 193 -1.49 -21.73 12.83
CA LEU A 193 -0.42 -20.73 12.87
C LEU A 193 -0.03 -20.36 14.30
N THR A 194 -1.00 -20.23 15.22
CA THR A 194 -0.72 -19.86 16.61
C THR A 194 -0.04 -21.00 17.36
N TRP A 195 -0.45 -22.25 17.11
CA TRP A 195 0.08 -23.45 17.74
C TRP A 195 1.35 -23.98 17.06
N LYS A 196 1.77 -23.37 15.95
CA LYS A 196 2.88 -23.82 15.09
C LYS A 196 2.70 -25.26 14.60
N CYS A 197 1.47 -25.64 14.27
CA CYS A 197 1.16 -26.92 13.64
C CYS A 197 1.74 -26.93 12.22
N THR A 198 2.49 -27.99 11.87
CA THR A 198 3.14 -28.11 10.55
C THR A 198 2.58 -29.25 9.71
N ASP A 199 1.83 -30.15 10.34
CA ASP A 199 1.30 -31.38 9.80
C ASP A 199 -0.24 -31.37 9.67
N GLY A 200 -0.87 -30.26 10.03
CA GLY A 200 -2.32 -30.08 9.97
C GLY A 200 -2.85 -30.07 8.54
N TYR A 201 -3.95 -30.80 8.30
CA TYR A 201 -4.64 -30.80 7.02
C TYR A 201 -6.15 -30.98 7.18
N PHE A 202 -6.90 -30.61 6.13
CA PHE A 202 -8.34 -30.86 6.06
C PHE A 202 -8.65 -32.08 5.23
N LEU A 203 -9.62 -32.86 5.71
CA LEU A 203 -10.08 -34.09 5.12
C LEU A 203 -11.60 -34.03 4.89
N PHE A 204 -12.03 -34.25 3.66
CA PHE A 204 -13.43 -34.51 3.33
C PHE A 204 -13.66 -36.02 3.39
N ASP A 205 -14.55 -36.45 4.27
CA ASP A 205 -14.84 -37.88 4.51
C ASP A 205 -16.29 -38.10 4.95
N HIS A 206 -16.72 -39.37 5.01
CA HIS A 206 -18.00 -39.79 5.55
C HIS A 206 -18.14 -39.44 7.03
N ASP A 207 -19.22 -38.76 7.36
CA ASP A 207 -19.60 -38.50 8.74
C ASP A 207 -20.44 -39.67 9.28
N ASN A 208 -19.73 -40.61 9.90
CA ASN A 208 -20.34 -41.81 10.51
C ASN A 208 -21.22 -41.49 11.73
N TRP A 209 -21.07 -40.30 12.32
CA TRP A 209 -21.78 -39.89 13.53
C TRP A 209 -22.31 -38.47 13.37
N PRO A 210 -23.30 -38.28 12.47
CA PRO A 210 -23.89 -36.98 12.23
C PRO A 210 -24.53 -36.45 13.50
N TYR A 211 -24.46 -35.13 13.64
CA TYR A 211 -25.06 -34.42 14.74
C TYR A 211 -26.57 -34.71 14.80
N ASN A 212 -27.01 -35.24 15.94
CA ASN A 212 -28.41 -35.58 16.19
C ASN A 212 -29.02 -34.56 17.16
N ASN A 213 -29.88 -33.68 16.62
CA ASN A 213 -30.61 -32.68 17.41
C ASN A 213 -31.62 -33.27 18.40
N SER A 214 -31.91 -34.57 18.32
CA SER A 214 -32.94 -35.22 19.12
C SER A 214 -32.43 -35.81 20.45
N GLU A 215 -31.12 -35.86 20.68
CA GLU A 215 -30.51 -36.34 21.93
C GLU A 215 -29.89 -35.17 22.70
N LEU A 216 -30.69 -34.51 23.53
CA LEU A 216 -30.31 -33.32 24.33
C LEU A 216 -29.82 -33.67 25.76
N ASP A 217 -29.61 -34.95 26.06
CA ASP A 217 -29.14 -35.36 27.39
C ASP A 217 -27.68 -34.92 27.59
N PHE A 218 -27.46 -33.95 28.49
CA PHE A 218 -26.11 -33.55 28.90
C PHE A 218 -25.35 -34.76 29.46
N PHE A 219 -24.10 -34.92 29.02
CA PHE A 219 -23.29 -36.05 29.45
C PHE A 219 -23.04 -36.00 30.97
N SER A 220 -23.34 -37.10 31.64
CA SER A 220 -22.95 -37.36 33.03
C SER A 220 -22.43 -38.80 33.13
N GLY A 221 -21.22 -38.98 33.65
CA GLY A 221 -20.66 -40.32 33.77
C GLY A 221 -19.22 -40.38 34.27
N LYS A 222 -18.78 -41.60 34.58
CA LYS A 222 -17.41 -41.89 35.01
C LYS A 222 -16.50 -42.06 33.80
N VAL A 223 -15.41 -41.30 33.79
CA VAL A 223 -14.38 -41.35 32.74
C VAL A 223 -12.99 -41.50 33.34
N LYS A 224 -12.01 -41.88 32.52
CA LYS A 224 -10.61 -41.88 32.90
C LYS A 224 -9.90 -40.71 32.24
N ILE A 225 -9.26 -39.85 33.03
CA ILE A 225 -8.58 -38.65 32.53
C ILE A 225 -7.10 -38.73 32.86
N ALA A 226 -6.27 -38.32 31.90
CA ALA A 226 -4.85 -38.12 32.10
C ALA A 226 -4.48 -36.66 31.80
N GLU A 227 -3.65 -36.07 32.65
CA GLU A 227 -3.23 -34.66 32.61
C GLU A 227 -2.20 -34.37 31.50
N PRO A 228 -2.03 -33.11 31.07
CA PRO A 228 -0.94 -32.71 30.18
C PRO A 228 0.41 -33.20 30.72
N GLY A 229 1.25 -33.76 29.85
CA GLY A 229 2.55 -34.33 30.23
C GLY A 229 2.52 -35.70 30.91
N SER A 230 1.35 -36.22 31.30
CA SER A 230 1.22 -37.49 32.02
C SER A 230 0.71 -38.66 31.16
N LYS A 231 1.26 -39.86 31.37
CA LYS A 231 0.75 -41.11 30.78
C LYS A 231 -0.32 -41.79 31.66
N SER A 232 -0.46 -41.38 32.91
CA SER A 232 -1.28 -42.08 33.90
C SER A 232 -2.71 -41.56 33.89
N PHE A 233 -3.66 -42.49 33.84
CA PHE A 233 -5.09 -42.20 33.84
C PHE A 233 -5.70 -42.45 35.22
N HIS A 234 -6.49 -41.50 35.70
CA HIS A 234 -7.24 -41.63 36.95
C HIS A 234 -8.74 -41.52 36.68
N SER A 235 -9.56 -42.12 37.53
CA SER A 235 -11.03 -42.09 37.40
C SER A 235 -11.59 -40.78 37.95
N TYR A 236 -12.47 -40.15 37.18
CA TYR A 236 -13.20 -38.95 37.55
C TYR A 236 -14.66 -39.10 37.18
N GLU A 237 -15.53 -38.39 37.88
CA GLU A 237 -16.93 -38.23 37.51
C GLU A 237 -17.10 -36.88 36.81
N MET A 238 -17.61 -36.90 35.58
CA MET A 238 -17.79 -35.70 34.76
C MET A 238 -19.27 -35.41 34.57
N LYS A 239 -19.62 -34.13 34.68
CA LYS A 239 -20.96 -33.60 34.41
C LYS A 239 -20.86 -32.20 33.81
N VAL A 240 -21.90 -31.78 33.09
CA VAL A 240 -22.07 -30.39 32.67
C VAL A 240 -22.71 -29.60 33.80
N GLU A 241 -22.14 -28.44 34.10
CA GLU A 241 -22.69 -27.45 35.02
C GLU A 241 -22.99 -26.14 34.27
N ASP A 242 -23.99 -25.39 34.74
CA ASP A 242 -24.42 -24.11 34.17
C ASP A 242 -24.78 -24.12 32.67
N GLY A 243 -24.94 -25.30 32.05
CA GLY A 243 -25.25 -25.45 30.63
C GLY A 243 -24.09 -25.15 29.66
N ILE A 244 -22.96 -24.63 30.15
CA ILE A 244 -21.80 -24.20 29.33
C ILE A 244 -20.45 -24.71 29.85
N LYS A 245 -20.38 -25.16 31.10
CA LYS A 245 -19.14 -25.57 31.75
C LYS A 245 -19.09 -27.06 31.95
N LEU A 246 -17.92 -27.64 31.76
CA LEU A 246 -17.69 -29.05 31.92
C LEU A 246 -16.84 -29.27 33.17
N ALA A 247 -17.39 -29.94 34.18
CA ALA A 247 -16.73 -30.13 35.47
C ALA A 247 -16.39 -31.61 35.71
N ALA A 248 -15.16 -31.87 36.18
CA ALA A 248 -14.67 -33.18 36.60
C ALA A 248 -14.42 -33.20 38.11
N TYR A 249 -14.92 -34.25 38.77
CA TYR A 249 -14.86 -34.45 40.21
C TYR A 249 -14.03 -35.67 40.57
N LYS A 250 -13.30 -35.58 41.68
CA LYS A 250 -12.57 -36.68 42.30
C LYS A 250 -13.00 -36.79 43.75
N HIS A 251 -13.66 -37.89 44.12
CA HIS A 251 -14.24 -38.08 45.46
C HIS A 251 -15.14 -36.89 45.89
N ASP A 252 -16.10 -36.53 45.04
CA ASP A 252 -17.06 -35.42 45.24
C ASP A 252 -16.45 -34.02 45.41
N LYS A 253 -15.14 -33.87 45.16
CA LYS A 253 -14.46 -32.57 45.10
C LYS A 253 -14.21 -32.18 43.65
N LEU A 254 -14.56 -30.94 43.30
CA LEU A 254 -14.23 -30.36 42.00
C LEU A 254 -12.72 -30.41 41.79
N TRP A 255 -12.28 -31.09 40.73
CA TRP A 255 -10.87 -31.24 40.38
C TRP A 255 -10.48 -30.30 39.24
N LYS A 256 -11.28 -30.26 38.18
CA LYS A 256 -11.04 -29.39 37.02
C LYS A 256 -12.35 -29.00 36.37
N GLU A 257 -12.39 -27.78 35.87
CA GLU A 257 -13.47 -27.26 35.05
C GLU A 257 -12.89 -26.80 33.70
N TRP A 258 -13.63 -27.04 32.63
CA TRP A 258 -13.37 -26.52 31.29
C TRP A 258 -14.53 -25.64 30.85
N ASP A 259 -14.20 -24.44 30.39
CA ASP A 259 -15.09 -23.61 29.61
C ASP A 259 -15.12 -24.19 28.18
N VAL A 260 -16.25 -24.75 27.77
CA VAL A 260 -16.39 -25.45 26.48
C VAL A 260 -16.12 -24.48 25.33
N THR A 261 -16.48 -23.20 25.48
CA THR A 261 -16.29 -22.19 24.43
C THR A 261 -14.81 -21.83 24.19
N LYS A 262 -13.97 -21.94 25.22
CA LYS A 262 -12.52 -21.67 25.18
C LYS A 262 -11.67 -22.92 24.93
N SER A 263 -12.29 -24.09 25.03
CA SER A 263 -11.62 -25.39 24.85
C SER A 263 -11.89 -25.94 23.46
N ILE A 264 -10.96 -26.75 22.94
CA ILE A 264 -11.15 -27.47 21.69
C ILE A 264 -11.03 -28.97 21.94
N PHE A 265 -11.92 -29.75 21.31
CA PHE A 265 -12.06 -31.18 21.54
C PHE A 265 -11.70 -31.95 20.27
N TYR A 266 -10.68 -32.80 20.36
CA TYR A 266 -10.24 -33.67 19.28
C TYR A 266 -10.57 -35.14 19.61
N CYS A 267 -11.08 -35.89 18.64
CA CYS A 267 -11.14 -37.34 18.73
C CYS A 267 -9.72 -37.91 18.64
N GLY A 268 -9.40 -38.84 19.52
CA GLY A 268 -8.11 -39.52 19.53
C GLY A 268 -7.24 -39.16 20.71
N THR A 269 -6.03 -39.72 20.70
CA THR A 269 -5.00 -39.53 21.71
C THR A 269 -3.65 -39.58 21.01
N ASN A 270 -2.65 -38.89 21.56
CA ASN A 270 -1.28 -38.99 21.09
C ASN A 270 -0.86 -40.48 21.04
N ARG A 271 -0.25 -40.92 19.93
CA ARG A 271 0.16 -42.33 19.69
C ARG A 271 1.04 -42.89 20.81
N ASN A 272 1.82 -42.04 21.48
CA ASN A 272 2.71 -42.43 22.59
C ASN A 272 2.00 -42.57 23.95
N ARG A 273 0.71 -42.22 24.03
CA ARG A 273 -0.13 -42.27 25.23
C ARG A 273 -1.10 -43.44 25.13
N LYS A 274 -0.77 -44.54 25.80
CA LYS A 274 -1.63 -45.73 25.85
C LYS A 274 -2.85 -45.49 26.74
N ALA A 275 -3.96 -45.13 26.12
CA ALA A 275 -5.22 -44.94 26.83
C ALA A 275 -5.84 -46.29 27.26
N PRO A 276 -6.57 -46.32 28.38
CA PRO A 276 -7.17 -47.54 28.92
C PRO A 276 -8.35 -48.07 28.09
N HIS A 277 -8.99 -47.21 27.30
CA HIS A 277 -10.11 -47.58 26.43
C HIS A 277 -9.87 -47.07 24.99
N PRO A 278 -10.56 -47.64 23.98
CA PRO A 278 -10.34 -47.27 22.58
C PRO A 278 -10.96 -45.91 22.20
N TYR A 279 -11.94 -45.41 22.96
CA TYR A 279 -12.69 -44.21 22.63
C TYR A 279 -12.14 -43.02 23.43
N ASN A 280 -11.30 -42.21 22.78
CA ASN A 280 -10.55 -41.15 23.46
C ASN A 280 -10.85 -39.77 22.87
N VAL A 281 -10.83 -38.75 23.73
CA VAL A 281 -10.95 -37.34 23.36
C VAL A 281 -9.81 -36.58 24.02
N THR A 282 -9.08 -35.79 23.25
CA THR A 282 -8.04 -34.89 23.75
C THR A 282 -8.58 -33.46 23.74
N VAL A 283 -8.51 -32.79 24.90
CA VAL A 283 -8.98 -31.42 25.10
C VAL A 283 -7.87 -30.50 25.56
N PHE A 284 -7.82 -29.31 24.97
CA PHE A 284 -6.90 -28.25 25.36
C PHE A 284 -7.49 -26.86 25.06
N ASP A 285 -6.86 -25.83 25.60
CA ASP A 285 -7.28 -24.43 25.44
C ASP A 285 -6.90 -23.90 24.04
N LYS A 286 -7.82 -23.17 23.40
CA LYS A 286 -7.64 -22.61 22.05
C LYS A 286 -6.44 -21.66 21.94
N HIS A 287 -6.08 -20.93 22.99
CA HIS A 287 -5.07 -19.86 22.94
C HIS A 287 -3.75 -20.20 23.65
N ALA A 288 -3.73 -21.22 24.51
CA ALA A 288 -2.59 -21.53 25.37
C ALA A 288 -1.81 -22.80 25.00
N VAL A 289 -2.09 -23.44 23.85
CA VAL A 289 -1.46 -24.73 23.49
C VAL A 289 -0.16 -24.60 22.70
N CYS A 290 0.80 -25.47 23.06
CA CYS A 290 2.01 -25.72 22.29
C CYS A 290 2.03 -27.17 21.80
N LEU A 291 1.90 -27.40 20.49
CA LEU A 291 1.83 -28.76 19.91
C LEU A 291 3.17 -29.52 19.94
N THR A 292 4.26 -28.91 20.39
CA THR A 292 5.54 -29.61 20.58
C THR A 292 5.61 -30.42 21.88
N ASP A 293 4.61 -30.28 22.76
CA ASP A 293 4.61 -30.96 24.04
C ASP A 293 4.40 -32.48 23.89
N LYS A 294 5.10 -33.26 24.72
CA LYS A 294 5.13 -34.74 24.60
C LYS A 294 3.75 -35.40 24.78
N PHE A 295 2.88 -34.83 25.63
CA PHE A 295 1.50 -35.26 25.83
C PHE A 295 0.59 -34.04 25.95
N ILE A 296 0.05 -33.62 24.81
CA ILE A 296 -0.76 -32.41 24.69
C ILE A 296 -2.12 -32.61 25.34
N GLY A 297 -2.56 -31.60 26.08
CA GLY A 297 -3.91 -31.51 26.64
C GLY A 297 -4.27 -32.62 27.64
N TYR A 298 -5.51 -32.52 28.12
CA TYR A 298 -6.12 -33.58 28.91
C TYR A 298 -6.66 -34.64 27.96
N CYS A 299 -6.32 -35.91 28.18
CA CYS A 299 -6.93 -37.02 27.43
C CYS A 299 -7.99 -37.68 28.29
N ILE A 300 -9.22 -37.68 27.78
CA ILE A 300 -10.39 -38.31 28.38
C ILE A 300 -10.62 -39.63 27.63
N SER A 301 -10.72 -40.73 28.37
CA SER A 301 -10.89 -42.07 27.85
C SER A 301 -12.23 -42.64 28.31
N PHE A 302 -13.09 -42.96 27.33
CA PHE A 302 -14.45 -43.45 27.49
C PHE A 302 -14.52 -44.96 27.27
N ARG A 303 -15.34 -45.64 28.06
CA ARG A 303 -15.46 -47.10 27.98
C ARG A 303 -16.26 -47.52 26.74
N LEU A 304 -17.33 -46.79 26.42
CA LEU A 304 -18.25 -47.12 25.35
C LEU A 304 -18.26 -46.03 24.26
N LEU A 305 -18.41 -46.44 22.99
CA LEU A 305 -18.49 -45.52 21.86
C LEU A 305 -19.65 -44.51 21.99
N PRO A 306 -20.88 -44.92 22.40
CA PRO A 306 -21.98 -43.99 22.55
C PRO A 306 -21.76 -42.94 23.65
N GLU A 307 -20.96 -43.22 24.67
CA GLU A 307 -20.60 -42.24 25.71
C GLU A 307 -19.72 -41.13 25.11
N ARG A 308 -18.69 -41.51 24.36
CA ARG A 308 -17.82 -40.58 23.64
C ARG A 308 -18.60 -39.76 22.61
N THR A 309 -19.47 -40.40 21.84
CA THR A 309 -20.28 -39.70 20.83
C THR A 309 -21.25 -38.70 21.48
N ARG A 310 -21.96 -39.09 22.54
CA ARG A 310 -22.82 -38.16 23.30
C ARG A 310 -22.03 -36.99 23.88
N PHE A 311 -20.85 -37.26 24.43
CA PHE A 311 -19.96 -36.21 24.93
C PHE A 311 -19.56 -35.19 23.85
N LEU A 312 -19.19 -35.65 22.66
CA LEU A 312 -18.81 -34.75 21.56
C LEU A 312 -20.00 -33.98 21.00
N ASN A 313 -21.15 -34.64 20.83
CA ASN A 313 -22.40 -33.98 20.39
C ASN A 313 -22.83 -32.89 21.38
N MET A 314 -22.69 -33.15 22.68
CA MET A 314 -22.95 -32.18 23.74
C MET A 314 -21.97 -31.00 23.68
N ALA A 315 -20.67 -31.24 23.56
CA ALA A 315 -19.69 -30.15 23.44
C ALA A 315 -19.98 -29.27 22.20
N GLN A 316 -20.34 -29.91 21.09
CA GLN A 316 -20.71 -29.26 19.84
C GLN A 316 -22.01 -28.45 19.96
N PHE A 317 -23.02 -28.98 20.67
CA PHE A 317 -24.27 -28.27 20.96
C PHE A 317 -24.00 -27.02 21.79
N ILE A 318 -23.20 -27.12 22.85
CA ILE A 318 -22.84 -25.98 23.70
C ILE A 318 -22.11 -24.90 22.89
N GLU A 319 -21.16 -25.26 22.03
CA GLU A 319 -20.50 -24.29 21.14
C GLU A 319 -21.48 -23.64 20.15
N THR A 320 -22.46 -24.40 19.65
CA THR A 320 -23.49 -23.90 18.74
C THR A 320 -24.45 -22.93 19.43
N VAL A 321 -24.95 -23.30 20.61
CA VAL A 321 -25.84 -22.45 21.43
C VAL A 321 -25.10 -21.22 21.90
N ALA A 322 -23.85 -21.32 22.35
CA ALA A 322 -23.04 -20.15 22.69
C ALA A 322 -22.80 -19.21 21.49
N SER A 323 -22.80 -19.74 20.26
CA SER A 323 -22.74 -18.95 19.03
C SER A 323 -24.07 -18.27 18.68
N ILE A 324 -25.21 -18.75 19.22
CA ILE A 324 -26.57 -18.23 18.97
C ILE A 324 -27.04 -17.28 20.11
N ASP A 325 -26.85 -17.69 21.37
CA ASP A 325 -27.17 -16.95 22.61
C ASP A 325 -26.03 -16.03 23.06
N GLY A 326 -24.94 -16.00 22.30
CA GLY A 326 -23.92 -14.98 22.44
C GLY A 326 -24.61 -13.63 22.42
N HIS A 327 -24.67 -13.01 23.60
CA HIS A 327 -24.83 -11.59 23.80
C HIS A 327 -24.32 -10.84 22.56
N GLU A 328 -24.94 -9.70 22.28
CA GLU A 328 -24.11 -8.54 21.99
C GLU A 328 -23.08 -8.42 23.14
N GLU A 329 -21.99 -9.22 23.11
CA GLU A 329 -20.69 -8.60 23.14
C GLU A 329 -20.89 -7.48 22.16
N GLN A 330 -21.06 -6.25 22.67
CA GLN A 330 -20.76 -5.11 21.83
C GLN A 330 -19.48 -5.55 21.16
N PRO A 331 -19.49 -5.77 19.83
CA PRO A 331 -18.26 -6.16 19.18
C PRO A 331 -17.29 -5.12 19.70
N ILE A 332 -16.20 -5.53 20.35
CA ILE A 332 -15.07 -4.62 20.51
C ILE A 332 -14.86 -4.20 19.09
N LYS A 333 -15.40 -3.03 18.71
CA LYS A 333 -15.92 -2.79 17.35
C LYS A 333 -14.74 -3.09 16.48
N LYS A 334 -14.76 -4.25 15.81
CA LYS A 334 -13.52 -4.87 15.31
C LYS A 334 -12.86 -3.77 14.50
N ILE A 335 -11.81 -3.20 15.08
CA ILE A 335 -11.21 -1.99 14.56
C ILE A 335 -10.91 -2.36 13.12
N SER A 336 -11.48 -1.61 12.17
CA SER A 336 -11.39 -2.02 10.77
C SER A 336 -9.92 -2.35 10.47
N LYS A 337 -9.64 -3.41 9.71
CA LYS A 337 -8.26 -3.84 9.42
C LYS A 337 -7.36 -2.68 8.95
N ALA A 338 -7.95 -1.70 8.28
CA ALA A 338 -7.33 -0.43 7.91
C ALA A 338 -6.95 0.44 9.12
N LEU A 339 -7.87 0.64 10.07
CA LEU A 339 -7.63 1.38 11.31
C LEU A 339 -6.62 0.66 12.22
N GLU A 340 -6.65 -0.66 12.30
CA GLU A 340 -5.65 -1.45 13.05
C GLU A 340 -4.26 -1.28 12.44
N THR A 341 -4.17 -1.37 11.11
CA THR A 341 -2.92 -1.12 10.38
C THR A 341 -2.42 0.30 10.61
N TYR A 342 -3.31 1.30 10.61
CA TYR A 342 -2.96 2.69 10.89
C TYR A 342 -2.45 2.88 12.33
N ILE A 343 -3.12 2.30 13.33
CA ILE A 343 -2.68 2.37 14.74
C ILE A 343 -1.32 1.72 14.90
N ARG A 344 -1.09 0.56 14.28
CA ARG A 344 0.22 -0.11 14.27
C ARG A 344 1.29 0.78 13.63
N LEU A 345 1.05 1.31 12.43
CA LEU A 345 1.98 2.21 11.73
C LEU A 345 2.27 3.48 12.54
N SER A 346 1.26 4.04 13.20
CA SER A 346 1.42 5.23 14.07
C SER A 346 2.32 4.92 15.28
N LYS A 347 2.15 3.76 15.92
CA LYS A 347 3.01 3.30 17.01
C LYS A 347 4.44 3.02 16.52
N GLU A 348 4.60 2.32 15.41
CA GLU A 348 5.89 2.03 14.79
C GLU A 348 6.63 3.32 14.40
N HIS A 349 5.93 4.29 13.79
CA HIS A 349 6.48 5.59 13.46
C HIS A 349 6.90 6.36 14.72
N GLY A 350 6.10 6.33 15.78
CA GLY A 350 6.45 6.93 17.07
C GLY A 350 7.73 6.34 17.67
N SER A 351 7.86 5.01 17.66
CA SER A 351 9.04 4.28 18.12
C SER A 351 10.28 4.59 17.26
N MET A 352 10.12 4.59 15.93
CA MET A 352 11.17 4.95 14.99
C MET A 352 11.67 6.37 15.21
N MET A 353 10.77 7.35 15.33
CA MET A 353 11.14 8.75 15.61
C MET A 353 11.87 8.89 16.95
N ALA A 354 11.45 8.19 18.00
CA ALA A 354 12.13 8.21 19.29
C ALA A 354 13.56 7.65 19.18
N ARG A 355 13.74 6.56 18.44
CA ARG A 355 15.07 5.98 18.17
C ARG A 355 15.96 6.94 17.37
N GLU A 356 15.44 7.54 16.30
CA GLU A 356 16.24 8.46 15.48
C GLU A 356 16.59 9.76 16.24
N ARG A 357 15.72 10.25 17.14
CA ARG A 357 16.08 11.38 18.02
C ARG A 357 17.21 11.02 18.97
N ALA A 358 17.19 9.81 19.54
CA ALA A 358 18.27 9.32 20.39
C ALA A 358 19.58 9.16 19.60
N ASN A 359 19.51 8.63 18.38
CA ASN A 359 20.66 8.51 17.47
C ASN A 359 21.24 9.88 17.09
N PHE A 360 20.39 10.85 16.78
CA PHE A 360 20.82 12.21 16.45
C PHE A 360 21.55 12.86 17.63
N GLU A 361 21.01 12.77 18.84
CA GLU A 361 21.62 13.34 20.03
C GLU A 361 22.93 12.62 20.42
N LEU A 362 23.00 11.29 20.24
CA LEU A 362 24.25 10.53 20.39
C LEU A 362 25.30 10.94 19.36
N GLY A 363 24.91 11.02 18.09
CA GLY A 363 25.76 11.49 17.01
C GLY A 363 26.25 12.91 17.22
N ARG A 364 25.40 13.78 17.78
CA ARG A 364 25.72 15.17 18.11
C ARG A 364 26.85 15.23 19.16
N ARG A 365 26.80 14.39 20.19
CA ARG A 365 27.89 14.26 21.19
C ARG A 365 29.18 13.73 20.57
N HIS A 366 29.09 12.74 19.68
CA HIS A 366 30.27 12.25 18.97
C HIS A 366 30.89 13.31 18.05
N LEU A 367 30.07 14.07 17.34
CA LEU A 367 30.54 15.16 16.48
C LEU A 367 31.21 16.26 17.32
N ALA A 368 30.62 16.63 18.45
CA ALA A 368 31.23 17.58 19.38
C ALA A 368 32.61 17.10 19.85
N ASN A 369 32.74 15.83 20.23
CA ASN A 369 34.04 15.24 20.62
C ASN A 369 35.06 15.26 19.47
N ILE A 370 34.65 14.97 18.22
CA ILE A 370 35.53 14.99 17.04
C ILE A 370 36.02 16.41 16.74
N MET A 371 35.12 17.39 16.83
CA MET A 371 35.42 18.80 16.57
C MET A 371 36.05 19.50 17.79
N ASN A 372 36.23 18.78 18.90
CA ASN A 372 36.73 19.31 20.16
C ASN A 372 35.91 20.51 20.68
N LEU A 373 34.59 20.41 20.54
CA LEU A 373 33.59 21.36 21.02
C LEU A 373 32.83 20.77 22.22
N ASP A 374 32.27 21.63 23.06
CA ASP A 374 31.40 21.18 24.16
C ASP A 374 30.01 20.79 23.64
N SER A 375 29.50 19.62 24.07
CA SER A 375 28.26 19.06 23.54
C SER A 375 27.02 19.89 23.86
N ASN A 376 27.03 20.62 24.99
CA ASN A 376 25.87 21.39 25.44
C ASN A 376 25.80 22.74 24.74
N SER A 377 26.95 23.33 24.41
CA SER A 377 27.04 24.61 23.69
C SER A 377 26.86 24.51 22.17
N MET A 378 27.07 23.32 21.57
CA MET A 378 27.07 23.16 20.11
C MET A 378 25.71 23.46 19.47
N THR A 379 25.64 24.44 18.59
CA THR A 379 24.41 24.83 17.86
C THR A 379 24.26 24.06 16.55
N GLN A 380 23.09 24.14 15.91
CA GLN A 380 22.86 23.48 14.62
C GLN A 380 23.73 24.07 13.49
N ALA A 381 24.11 25.35 13.59
CA ALA A 381 25.03 25.97 12.62
C ALA A 381 26.42 25.35 12.69
N ASP A 382 26.91 25.09 13.91
CA ASP A 382 28.20 24.44 14.15
C ASP A 382 28.19 22.99 13.61
N VAL A 383 27.06 22.28 13.77
CA VAL A 383 26.86 20.95 13.18
C VAL A 383 26.92 21.00 11.66
N ASP A 384 26.20 21.93 11.03
CA ASP A 384 26.17 22.07 9.57
C ASP A 384 27.57 22.42 9.01
N GLU A 385 28.34 23.26 9.71
CA GLU A 385 29.73 23.60 9.35
C GLU A 385 30.67 22.40 9.52
N ALA A 386 30.58 21.68 10.63
CA ALA A 386 31.37 20.48 10.89
C ALA A 386 31.12 19.39 9.84
N ILE A 387 29.86 19.13 9.47
CA ILE A 387 29.51 18.16 8.43
C ILE A 387 30.04 18.58 7.06
N LYS A 388 29.96 19.88 6.73
CA LYS A 388 30.53 20.42 5.48
C LYS A 388 32.05 20.24 5.42
N TYR A 389 32.74 20.35 6.55
CA TYR A 389 34.17 20.14 6.65
C TYR A 389 34.55 18.65 6.57
N LEU A 390 33.88 17.79 7.33
CA LEU A 390 34.17 16.34 7.39
C LEU A 390 33.78 15.60 6.10
N PHE A 391 32.69 16.02 5.45
CA PHE A 391 32.15 15.40 4.25
C PHE A 391 31.97 16.45 3.13
N PRO A 392 33.08 16.95 2.56
CA PRO A 392 33.01 17.98 1.54
C PRO A 392 32.34 17.44 0.27
N SER A 393 31.20 18.02 -0.10
CA SER A 393 30.45 17.68 -1.30
C SER A 393 30.42 18.86 -2.27
N SER A 394 30.79 18.62 -3.53
CA SER A 394 30.78 19.61 -4.61
C SER A 394 29.47 19.63 -5.40
N LEU A 395 28.42 18.95 -4.92
CA LEU A 395 27.13 18.92 -5.58
C LEU A 395 26.49 20.32 -5.60
N PHE A 396 26.01 20.75 -6.76
CA PHE A 396 25.36 22.05 -6.93
C PHE A 396 24.01 22.14 -6.19
N ASP A 397 23.25 21.05 -6.15
CA ASP A 397 22.02 20.97 -5.37
C ASP A 397 22.32 20.85 -3.88
N LEU A 398 21.89 21.85 -3.10
CA LEU A 398 22.05 21.88 -1.65
C LEU A 398 21.32 20.73 -0.95
N LYS A 399 20.20 20.24 -1.51
CA LYS A 399 19.42 19.15 -0.92
C LYS A 399 20.07 17.78 -1.06
N ALA A 400 20.99 17.62 -2.01
CA ALA A 400 21.70 16.37 -2.26
C ALA A 400 22.99 16.25 -1.44
N ARG A 401 23.36 17.28 -0.68
CA ARG A 401 24.57 17.28 0.16
C ARG A 401 24.33 16.49 1.46
N PRO A 402 25.41 15.96 2.08
CA PRO A 402 25.31 15.37 3.41
C PRO A 402 24.77 16.40 4.42
N VAL A 403 23.75 16.00 5.20
CA VAL A 403 23.11 16.85 6.21
C VAL A 403 22.85 16.02 7.46
N MET A 404 23.14 16.59 8.63
CA MET A 404 22.79 16.03 9.93
C MET A 404 21.92 17.03 10.68
N ARG A 405 20.61 16.80 10.70
CA ARG A 405 19.62 17.66 11.37
C ARG A 405 18.64 16.83 12.20
N PRO A 406 17.87 17.47 13.09
CA PRO A 406 16.83 16.79 13.85
C PRO A 406 15.88 16.00 12.93
N PRO A 407 15.49 14.77 13.30
CA PRO A 407 14.62 13.92 12.48
C PRO A 407 13.30 14.59 12.09
N ASP A 408 12.78 15.47 12.94
CA ASP A 408 11.52 16.21 12.72
C ASP A 408 11.56 17.18 11.53
N GLU A 409 12.77 17.62 11.10
CA GLU A 409 12.95 18.49 9.94
C GLU A 409 13.19 17.72 8.64
N ILE A 410 13.85 16.56 8.72
CA ILE A 410 14.26 15.76 7.56
C ILE A 410 13.16 14.77 7.17
N LEU A 411 12.62 14.03 8.14
CA LEU A 411 11.69 12.96 7.88
C LEU A 411 10.30 13.52 7.57
N PRO A 412 9.53 12.88 6.66
CA PRO A 412 8.18 13.31 6.38
C PRO A 412 7.31 13.19 7.64
N LYS A 413 6.54 14.24 7.94
CA LYS A 413 5.59 14.20 9.05
C LYS A 413 4.52 13.13 8.80
N PHE A 414 4.38 12.20 9.74
CA PHE A 414 3.28 11.26 9.73
C PHE A 414 1.98 11.99 10.09
N HIS A 415 1.01 11.99 9.18
CA HIS A 415 -0.30 12.60 9.42
C HIS A 415 -1.07 11.76 10.43
N ARG A 416 -1.07 12.21 11.69
CA ARG A 416 -1.80 11.55 12.77
C ARG A 416 -3.27 11.95 12.71
N ILE A 417 -4.09 11.04 12.20
CA ILE A 417 -5.52 11.01 12.47
C ILE A 417 -5.72 10.65 13.95
N ALA A 418 -6.47 11.49 14.66
CA ALA A 418 -6.82 11.26 16.04
C ALA A 418 -8.18 10.54 16.14
N PHE A 419 -8.16 9.38 16.78
CA PHE A 419 -9.32 8.57 17.12
C PHE A 419 -9.33 8.37 18.64
N ASP A 420 -10.51 8.24 19.22
CA ASP A 420 -10.66 7.75 20.60
C ASP A 420 -10.37 6.24 20.69
N GLU A 421 -10.39 5.71 21.91
CA GLU A 421 -10.09 4.29 22.18
C GLU A 421 -11.09 3.35 21.50
N GLU A 422 -12.28 3.86 21.18
CA GLU A 422 -13.37 3.19 20.47
C GLU A 422 -13.28 3.32 18.93
N GLY A 423 -12.25 4.00 18.41
CA GLY A 423 -12.02 4.17 16.98
C GLY A 423 -12.91 5.22 16.31
N ARG A 424 -13.56 6.09 17.08
CA ARG A 424 -14.32 7.24 16.60
C ARG A 424 -13.38 8.44 16.43
N PRO A 425 -13.45 9.17 15.30
CA PRO A 425 -12.61 10.34 15.08
C PRO A 425 -12.91 11.47 16.08
N GLU A 426 -11.87 12.17 16.54
CA GLU A 426 -12.02 13.29 17.49
C GLU A 426 -12.83 14.46 16.89
N GLY A 427 -12.70 14.70 15.58
CA GLY A 427 -13.35 15.81 14.89
C GLY A 427 -14.64 15.39 14.19
N THR A 428 -15.71 16.19 14.36
CA THR A 428 -16.98 16.00 13.63
C THR A 428 -16.81 16.09 12.11
N ARG A 429 -15.83 16.88 11.65
CA ARG A 429 -15.49 17.08 10.24
C ARG A 429 -14.52 16.03 9.68
N PHE A 430 -14.21 14.97 10.41
CA PHE A 430 -13.29 13.94 9.93
C PHE A 430 -13.74 13.32 8.59
N TYR A 431 -15.04 13.05 8.45
CA TYR A 431 -15.61 12.39 7.27
C TYR A 431 -15.65 13.27 6.02
N THR A 432 -15.25 14.54 6.11
CA THR A 432 -15.11 15.41 4.93
C THR A 432 -13.76 15.24 4.21
N LEU A 433 -12.88 14.36 4.74
CA LEU A 433 -11.50 14.11 4.27
C LEU A 433 -10.53 15.28 4.43
N LEU A 434 -11.03 16.52 4.52
CA LEU A 434 -10.26 17.76 4.69
C LEU A 434 -10.77 18.55 5.92
N PRO A 435 -10.64 18.00 7.13
CA PRO A 435 -11.24 18.55 8.34
C PRO A 435 -10.77 19.98 8.67
N LYS A 436 -9.50 20.32 8.38
CA LYS A 436 -8.96 21.65 8.67
C LYS A 436 -9.39 22.68 7.63
N PHE A 437 -9.43 22.33 6.34
CA PHE A 437 -9.97 23.20 5.29
C PHE A 437 -11.44 23.56 5.55
N TYR A 438 -12.30 22.56 5.77
CA TYR A 438 -13.73 22.80 6.04
C TYR A 438 -13.95 23.43 7.43
N GLY A 439 -13.03 23.19 8.37
CA GLY A 439 -12.96 23.93 9.62
C GLY A 439 -12.78 25.43 9.39
N LEU A 440 -11.78 25.82 8.59
CA LEU A 440 -11.53 27.21 8.24
C LEU A 440 -12.73 27.85 7.53
N LEU A 441 -13.37 27.15 6.60
CA LEU A 441 -14.56 27.66 5.91
C LEU A 441 -15.72 27.89 6.88
N THR A 442 -15.90 27.00 7.85
CA THR A 442 -16.89 27.16 8.92
C THR A 442 -16.57 28.37 9.79
N ASP A 443 -15.29 28.54 10.17
CA ASP A 443 -14.85 29.68 10.97
C ASP A 443 -15.12 31.01 10.25
N ILE A 444 -14.80 31.10 8.95
CA ILE A 444 -15.13 32.28 8.12
C ILE A 444 -16.64 32.54 8.13
N GLY A 445 -17.48 31.51 7.98
CA GLY A 445 -18.93 31.65 8.03
C GLY A 445 -19.43 32.17 9.38
N VAL A 446 -18.90 31.65 10.48
CA VAL A 446 -19.23 32.11 11.84
C VAL A 446 -18.80 33.56 12.05
N LYS A 447 -17.58 33.93 11.63
CA LYS A 447 -17.08 35.31 11.70
C LYS A 447 -17.90 36.27 10.86
N THR A 448 -18.26 35.87 9.63
CA THR A 448 -19.13 36.66 8.73
C THR A 448 -20.49 36.93 9.38
N LYS A 449 -21.10 35.91 9.99
CA LYS A 449 -22.36 36.06 10.71
C LYS A 449 -22.22 36.95 11.95
N ALA A 450 -21.13 36.83 12.70
CA ALA A 450 -20.85 37.65 13.87
C ALA A 450 -20.70 39.14 13.49
N VAL A 451 -19.89 39.45 12.46
CA VAL A 451 -19.72 40.82 11.93
C VAL A 451 -21.04 41.39 11.43
N THR A 452 -21.84 40.60 10.72
CA THR A 452 -23.15 41.01 10.21
C THR A 452 -24.15 41.27 11.35
N SER A 453 -24.19 40.41 12.36
CA SER A 453 -25.05 40.59 13.54
C SER A 453 -24.66 41.84 14.33
N PHE A 454 -23.35 42.03 14.53
CA PHE A 454 -22.81 43.21 15.21
C PHE A 454 -23.20 44.50 14.48
N TYR A 455 -23.03 44.55 13.17
CA TYR A 455 -23.45 45.69 12.35
C TYR A 455 -24.95 45.98 12.49
N ASN A 456 -25.80 44.95 12.40
CA ASN A 456 -27.25 45.08 12.51
C ASN A 456 -27.71 45.56 13.89
N ASP A 457 -27.04 45.14 14.97
CA ASP A 457 -27.36 45.59 16.32
C ASP A 457 -26.88 47.03 16.58
N HIS A 458 -25.73 47.43 16.01
CA HIS A 458 -25.26 48.81 16.03
C HIS A 458 -26.17 49.78 15.25
N LEU A 459 -26.75 49.34 14.13
CA LEU A 459 -27.76 50.11 13.40
C LEU A 459 -29.00 50.41 14.26
N LYS A 460 -29.40 49.49 15.13
CA LYS A 460 -30.54 49.68 16.06
C LYS A 460 -30.21 50.63 17.21
N THR A 461 -28.97 50.67 17.67
CA THR A 461 -28.54 51.46 18.84
C THR A 461 -27.99 52.85 18.52
N ARG A 462 -27.86 53.24 17.23
CA ARG A 462 -27.48 54.59 16.76
C ARG A 462 -26.21 55.18 17.42
N ARG A 463 -25.21 54.35 17.73
CA ARG A 463 -23.88 54.81 18.15
C ARG A 463 -22.90 54.72 16.98
N ASN A 464 -22.43 55.86 16.49
CA ASN A 464 -21.33 55.93 15.53
C ASN A 464 -20.01 55.69 16.28
N SER A 465 -19.55 54.44 16.27
CA SER A 465 -18.28 54.01 16.87
C SER A 465 -17.22 53.81 15.78
N GLU A 466 -15.94 53.98 16.11
CA GLU A 466 -14.79 53.67 15.23
C GLU A 466 -14.74 52.20 14.77
N GLU A 467 -15.52 51.33 15.41
CA GLU A 467 -15.69 49.88 15.18
C GLU A 467 -16.53 49.54 13.92
N LEU A 468 -17.11 50.54 13.26
CA LEU A 468 -17.84 50.39 11.98
C LEU A 468 -16.94 50.56 10.74
N LYS A 469 -15.62 50.61 10.93
CA LYS A 469 -14.65 50.74 9.83
C LYS A 469 -14.34 49.37 9.24
N SER A 470 -14.14 49.34 7.92
CA SER A 470 -13.63 48.17 7.21
C SER A 470 -12.13 47.98 7.51
N VAL A 471 -11.69 46.72 7.55
CA VAL A 471 -10.27 46.41 7.73
C VAL A 471 -9.42 46.98 6.59
N ASN A 472 -8.28 47.59 6.91
CA ASN A 472 -7.34 48.08 5.90
C ASN A 472 -6.44 46.93 5.43
N VAL A 473 -6.67 46.46 4.21
CA VAL A 473 -5.87 45.38 3.59
C VAL A 473 -4.73 45.90 2.69
N SER A 474 -4.58 47.22 2.55
CA SER A 474 -3.60 47.84 1.67
C SER A 474 -2.17 47.43 2.05
N GLY A 475 -1.37 47.00 1.08
CA GLY A 475 0.00 46.53 1.33
C GLY A 475 0.13 45.08 1.83
N THR A 476 -0.97 44.32 1.85
CA THR A 476 -0.98 42.89 2.16
C THR A 476 -1.71 42.09 1.07
N GLN A 477 -1.34 40.83 0.89
CA GLN A 477 -1.99 39.90 -0.04
C GLN A 477 -2.39 38.61 0.68
N TRP A 478 -3.36 37.88 0.13
CA TRP A 478 -3.73 36.56 0.65
C TRP A 478 -2.54 35.58 0.57
N LEU A 479 -2.48 34.62 1.50
CA LEU A 479 -1.49 33.54 1.44
C LEU A 479 -1.68 32.76 0.13
N SER A 480 -0.57 32.45 -0.55
CA SER A 480 -0.59 31.60 -1.74
C SER A 480 -1.09 30.19 -1.42
N GLN A 481 -1.65 29.49 -2.41
CA GLN A 481 -2.14 28.12 -2.25
C GLN A 481 -1.11 27.21 -1.56
N GLN A 482 0.13 27.20 -2.03
CA GLN A 482 1.20 26.38 -1.44
C GLN A 482 1.49 26.71 0.03
N THR A 483 1.42 28.00 0.39
CA THR A 483 1.66 28.44 1.78
C THR A 483 0.50 28.05 2.67
N LEU A 484 -0.73 28.13 2.14
CA LEU A 484 -1.94 27.73 2.83
C LEU A 484 -2.01 26.22 3.03
N GLU A 485 -1.67 25.42 2.02
CA GLU A 485 -1.55 23.96 2.12
C GLU A 485 -0.53 23.55 3.18
N LYS A 486 0.62 24.24 3.22
CA LYS A 486 1.63 24.00 4.25
C LYS A 486 1.12 24.36 5.66
N LYS A 487 0.34 25.43 5.78
CA LYS A 487 -0.24 25.89 7.06
C LYS A 487 -1.35 24.97 7.57
N LEU A 488 -2.20 24.48 6.68
CA LEU A 488 -3.28 23.53 6.99
C LEU A 488 -2.76 22.08 7.06
N GLU A 489 -1.61 21.78 6.48
CA GLU A 489 -1.09 20.42 6.31
C GLU A 489 -2.07 19.51 5.54
N GLU A 490 -2.81 20.11 4.60
CA GLU A 490 -3.82 19.46 3.75
C GLU A 490 -3.62 19.93 2.30
N LYS A 491 -3.83 19.04 1.32
CA LYS A 491 -3.79 19.38 -0.11
C LYS A 491 -5.12 19.97 -0.54
N ILE A 492 -5.09 21.06 -1.30
CA ILE A 492 -6.30 21.83 -1.65
C ILE A 492 -6.33 22.00 -3.16
N ASN A 493 -7.48 21.72 -3.78
CA ASN A 493 -7.66 21.94 -5.20
C ASN A 493 -7.74 23.44 -5.52
N GLU A 494 -7.40 23.82 -6.76
CA GLU A 494 -7.44 25.22 -7.20
C GLU A 494 -8.86 25.83 -7.05
N GLU A 495 -9.90 25.08 -7.45
CA GLU A 495 -11.31 25.48 -7.26
C GLU A 495 -11.70 25.67 -5.78
N MET A 496 -11.16 24.86 -4.89
CA MET A 496 -11.43 24.98 -3.46
C MET A 496 -10.75 26.23 -2.89
N TYR A 497 -9.55 26.54 -3.38
CA TYR A 497 -8.83 27.75 -3.01
C TYR A 497 -9.54 29.01 -3.52
N THR A 498 -10.07 29.02 -4.75
CA THR A 498 -10.85 30.17 -5.24
C THR A 498 -12.11 30.39 -4.42
N HIS A 499 -12.86 29.35 -4.08
CA HIS A 499 -14.03 29.46 -3.20
C HIS A 499 -13.68 30.00 -1.80
N LEU A 500 -12.54 29.58 -1.25
CA LEU A 500 -12.06 30.09 0.04
C LEU A 500 -11.70 31.58 -0.05
N LEU A 501 -11.03 32.01 -1.12
CA LEU A 501 -10.72 33.42 -1.36
C LEU A 501 -12.00 34.25 -1.48
N MET A 502 -13.00 33.77 -2.22
CA MET A 502 -14.30 34.45 -2.34
C MET A 502 -14.97 34.64 -0.96
N ALA A 503 -14.91 33.63 -0.08
CA ALA A 503 -15.46 33.73 1.27
C ALA A 503 -14.71 34.76 2.13
N PHE A 504 -13.38 34.81 2.02
CA PHE A 504 -12.56 35.79 2.71
C PHE A 504 -12.76 37.21 2.18
N ASP A 505 -12.84 37.39 0.86
CA ASP A 505 -13.12 38.68 0.23
C ASP A 505 -14.51 39.20 0.63
N HIS A 506 -15.49 38.29 0.72
CA HIS A 506 -16.81 38.64 1.25
C HIS A 506 -16.72 39.14 2.71
N LEU A 507 -16.00 38.43 3.59
CA LEU A 507 -15.79 38.86 4.98
C LEU A 507 -15.12 40.24 5.08
N VAL A 508 -14.09 40.50 4.27
CA VAL A 508 -13.37 41.79 4.25
C VAL A 508 -14.27 42.93 3.74
N SER A 509 -15.13 42.64 2.76
CA SER A 509 -16.04 43.63 2.16
C SER A 509 -17.11 44.15 3.12
N LEU A 510 -17.34 43.47 4.26
CA LEU A 510 -18.34 43.90 5.24
C LEU A 510 -17.91 45.19 5.97
N PRO A 511 -18.84 46.13 6.23
CA PRO A 511 -18.52 47.42 6.86
C PRO A 511 -17.85 47.31 8.25
N SER A 512 -18.21 46.31 9.06
CA SER A 512 -17.65 46.09 10.40
C SER A 512 -16.51 45.07 10.44
N SER A 513 -15.83 44.82 9.32
CA SER A 513 -14.80 43.78 9.22
C SER A 513 -13.57 44.03 10.12
N ALA A 514 -13.33 45.25 10.59
CA ALA A 514 -12.25 45.55 11.54
C ALA A 514 -12.38 44.80 12.87
N VAL A 515 -13.59 44.41 13.29
CA VAL A 515 -13.81 43.62 14.52
C VAL A 515 -13.03 42.29 14.48
N GLU A 516 -12.86 41.71 13.29
CA GLU A 516 -12.18 40.43 13.07
C GLU A 516 -10.83 40.61 12.34
N GLU A 517 -10.20 41.79 12.47
CA GLU A 517 -8.91 42.10 11.83
C GLU A 517 -7.82 41.06 12.17
N LYS A 518 -7.73 40.64 13.43
CA LYS A 518 -6.74 39.64 13.88
C LYS A 518 -6.88 38.31 13.13
N PHE A 519 -8.11 37.88 12.88
CA PHE A 519 -8.40 36.65 12.16
C PHE A 519 -8.05 36.80 10.67
N ILE A 520 -8.44 37.91 10.05
CA ILE A 520 -8.16 38.20 8.63
C ILE A 520 -6.65 38.28 8.38
N MET A 521 -5.92 39.02 9.21
CA MET A 521 -4.48 39.22 9.06
C MET A 521 -3.67 37.92 9.28
N GLN A 522 -4.21 36.94 10.00
CA GLN A 522 -3.58 35.63 10.16
C GLN A 522 -3.40 34.88 8.82
N TYR A 523 -4.25 35.17 7.82
CA TYR A 523 -4.25 34.56 6.49
C TYR A 523 -3.80 35.52 5.39
N ARG A 524 -3.21 36.66 5.77
CA ARG A 524 -2.56 37.60 4.85
C ARG A 524 -1.06 37.64 5.12
N GLN A 525 -0.31 37.92 4.08
CA GLN A 525 1.12 38.19 4.16
C GLN A 525 1.35 39.62 3.67
N PRO A 526 2.32 40.35 4.25
CA PRO A 526 2.70 41.64 3.70
C PRO A 526 3.14 41.41 2.26
N LEU A 527 2.63 42.24 1.34
CA LEU A 527 3.29 42.37 0.05
C LEU A 527 4.73 42.74 0.37
N THR A 528 5.67 41.98 -0.17
CA THR A 528 7.09 42.30 -0.07
C THR A 528 7.31 43.57 -0.90
N ALA A 529 6.83 44.70 -0.39
CA ALA A 529 7.42 45.98 -0.66
C ALA A 529 8.81 45.87 -0.05
N THR A 530 9.75 45.46 -0.89
CA THR A 530 11.18 45.59 -0.66
C THR A 530 11.39 46.98 -0.04
N THR A 531 11.71 46.99 1.25
CA THR A 531 11.99 48.14 2.12
C THR A 531 10.84 49.10 2.43
N LYS A 532 10.63 49.35 3.73
CA LYS A 532 9.85 50.47 4.29
C LYS A 532 10.39 51.87 3.91
N SER A 533 11.31 51.99 2.93
CA SER A 533 11.86 53.27 2.48
C SER A 533 12.15 53.39 0.96
N ARG A 534 11.84 52.39 0.10
CA ARG A 534 12.16 52.48 -1.34
C ARG A 534 10.94 52.21 -2.20
N LEU A 535 10.14 53.27 -2.38
CA LEU A 535 9.26 53.39 -3.52
C LEU A 535 10.15 53.55 -4.76
N PHE A 536 10.26 52.48 -5.56
CA PHE A 536 10.72 52.47 -6.96
C PHE A 536 11.90 53.42 -7.34
N GLY A 537 13.10 52.87 -7.53
CA GLY A 537 14.22 53.58 -8.17
C GLY A 537 15.57 52.84 -8.05
N PRO A 538 16.55 53.12 -8.92
CA PRO A 538 17.91 52.62 -8.77
C PRO A 538 18.54 53.11 -7.46
N ASN A 539 19.43 52.32 -6.86
CA ASN A 539 20.11 52.68 -5.62
C ASN A 539 20.94 53.96 -5.83
N ILE A 540 20.58 55.06 -5.16
CA ILE A 540 21.33 56.31 -5.24
C ILE A 540 22.69 56.08 -4.54
N PRO A 541 23.82 56.23 -5.26
CA PRO A 541 25.14 56.01 -4.68
C PRO A 541 25.49 57.09 -3.66
N ASN A 542 26.15 56.70 -2.58
CA ASN A 542 26.57 57.63 -1.53
C ASN A 542 27.59 58.64 -2.07
N VAL A 543 27.30 59.93 -1.92
CA VAL A 543 28.19 61.02 -2.33
C VAL A 543 29.34 61.15 -1.33
N THR A 544 30.57 61.10 -1.82
CA THR A 544 31.78 61.31 -1.02
C THR A 544 32.42 62.64 -1.43
N THR A 545 32.90 63.43 -0.46
CA THR A 545 33.62 64.67 -0.77
C THR A 545 35.11 64.36 -0.95
N CYS A 546 35.70 64.79 -2.06
CA CYS A 546 37.13 64.59 -2.30
C CYS A 546 37.97 65.51 -1.38
N PRO A 547 38.96 65.00 -0.62
CA PRO A 547 39.70 65.80 0.35
C PRO A 547 40.53 66.95 -0.24
N ILE A 548 40.92 66.83 -1.52
CA ILE A 548 41.86 67.74 -2.18
C ILE A 548 41.13 68.85 -2.94
N THR A 549 40.05 68.52 -3.62
CA THR A 549 39.32 69.44 -4.50
C THR A 549 38.03 69.98 -3.88
N GLN A 550 37.62 69.48 -2.71
CA GLN A 550 36.32 69.74 -2.06
C GLN A 550 35.08 69.47 -2.94
N CYS A 551 35.25 68.84 -4.10
CA CYS A 551 34.14 68.47 -4.98
C CYS A 551 33.37 67.27 -4.41
N ARG A 552 32.05 67.27 -4.63
CA ARG A 552 31.19 66.11 -4.40
C ARG A 552 31.44 65.11 -5.51
N MET A 553 31.63 63.85 -5.15
CA MET A 553 32.00 62.80 -6.09
C MET A 553 31.19 61.55 -5.79
N THR A 554 30.73 60.89 -6.84
CA THR A 554 30.11 59.57 -6.72
C THR A 554 30.67 58.64 -7.77
N SER A 555 30.86 57.38 -7.41
CA SER A 555 31.38 56.35 -8.31
C SER A 555 30.38 55.21 -8.41
N VAL A 556 30.05 54.82 -9.64
CA VAL A 556 29.15 53.69 -9.92
C VAL A 556 29.86 52.71 -10.83
N ARG A 557 29.78 51.43 -10.48
CA ARG A 557 30.24 50.33 -11.33
C ARG A 557 29.05 49.68 -12.00
N THR A 558 29.11 49.56 -13.31
CA THR A 558 28.09 48.89 -14.12
C THR A 558 28.73 47.87 -15.07
N ARG A 559 27.91 46.95 -15.56
CA ARG A 559 28.31 45.93 -16.54
C ARG A 559 27.26 45.86 -17.64
N CYS A 560 27.71 45.97 -18.88
CA CYS A 560 26.91 45.70 -20.06
C CYS A 560 27.61 44.63 -20.89
N LYS A 561 26.98 43.46 -21.05
CA LYS A 561 27.59 42.27 -21.68
C LYS A 561 28.94 41.93 -21.00
N ASP A 562 30.05 41.93 -21.74
CA ASP A 562 31.38 41.66 -21.23
C ASP A 562 32.15 42.92 -20.82
N THR A 563 31.63 44.10 -21.17
CA THR A 563 32.23 45.39 -20.80
C THR A 563 31.83 45.75 -19.38
N ARG A 564 32.84 46.08 -18.57
CA ARG A 564 32.67 46.66 -17.23
C ARG A 564 33.07 48.13 -17.31
N ALA A 565 32.23 49.01 -16.79
CA ALA A 565 32.50 50.44 -16.75
C ALA A 565 32.39 50.94 -15.31
N GLU A 566 33.37 51.73 -14.90
CA GLU A 566 33.36 52.46 -13.64
C GLU A 566 33.29 53.94 -13.99
N VAL A 567 32.18 54.59 -13.62
CA VAL A 567 31.93 56.00 -13.93
C VAL A 567 32.00 56.79 -12.64
N GLN A 568 32.84 57.82 -12.65
CA GLN A 568 32.97 58.78 -11.57
C GLN A 568 32.37 60.11 -12.03
N VAL A 569 31.36 60.58 -11.29
CA VAL A 569 30.71 61.87 -11.56
C VAL A 569 31.13 62.85 -10.49
N LEU A 570 31.58 64.03 -10.93
CA LEU A 570 32.03 65.14 -10.10
C LEU A 570 31.00 66.27 -10.15
N ASP A 571 30.80 66.91 -9.00
CA ASP A 571 29.91 68.07 -8.84
C ASP A 571 30.60 69.11 -7.92
N PRO A 572 30.86 70.34 -8.40
CA PRO A 572 30.49 70.91 -9.71
C PRO A 572 31.36 70.38 -10.88
N GLY A 573 30.75 70.18 -12.05
CA GLY A 573 31.42 69.68 -13.26
C GLY A 573 31.46 70.71 -14.40
N VAL A 574 32.44 70.58 -15.31
CA VAL A 574 32.62 71.44 -16.51
C VAL A 574 32.08 70.81 -17.81
N GLY A 575 31.35 69.70 -17.72
CA GLY A 575 30.80 68.99 -18.88
C GLY A 575 31.84 68.20 -19.71
N LYS A 576 33.03 67.94 -19.16
CA LYS A 576 34.06 67.12 -19.80
C LYS A 576 33.83 65.64 -19.52
N PHE A 577 33.88 64.81 -20.56
CA PHE A 577 33.85 63.36 -20.46
C PHE A 577 35.26 62.80 -20.69
N ASP A 578 35.73 61.94 -19.79
CA ASP A 578 37.00 61.25 -19.93
C ASP A 578 36.73 59.74 -19.85
N ILE A 579 36.99 59.03 -20.94
CA ILE A 579 36.74 57.60 -21.08
C ILE A 579 38.09 56.93 -21.34
N ASP A 580 38.74 56.47 -20.26
CA ASP A 580 40.08 55.85 -20.29
C ASP A 580 41.16 56.72 -20.99
N GLY A 581 41.08 58.04 -20.87
CA GLY A 581 42.01 58.99 -21.49
C GLY A 581 41.57 59.50 -22.87
N HIS A 582 40.39 59.09 -23.35
CA HIS A 582 39.79 59.54 -24.61
C HIS A 582 38.62 60.50 -24.38
N ASP A 583 38.49 61.51 -25.23
CA ASP A 583 37.36 62.44 -25.22
C ASP A 583 36.18 61.86 -26.01
N LEU A 584 34.98 62.39 -25.78
CA LEU A 584 33.74 61.94 -26.45
C LEU A 584 33.85 62.05 -27.99
N CYS A 585 34.62 63.02 -28.48
CA CYS A 585 34.86 63.23 -29.91
C CYS A 585 35.67 62.09 -30.57
N ASP A 586 36.47 61.35 -29.81
CA ASP A 586 37.36 60.30 -30.35
C ASP A 586 36.57 59.04 -30.80
N PHE A 587 35.35 58.86 -30.28
CA PHE A 587 34.47 57.73 -30.63
C PHE A 587 33.91 57.90 -32.04
N ARG A 588 34.34 57.12 -33.04
CA ARG A 588 33.90 57.30 -34.45
C ARG A 588 32.40 57.11 -34.69
N GLN A 589 31.72 56.30 -33.87
CA GLN A 589 30.30 56.01 -34.04
C GLN A 589 29.43 57.00 -33.27
N ILE A 590 28.50 57.66 -33.98
CA ILE A 590 27.57 58.64 -33.40
C ILE A 590 26.68 58.00 -32.31
N ILE A 591 26.31 56.74 -32.50
CA ILE A 591 25.48 55.98 -31.54
C ILE A 591 26.18 55.88 -30.18
N SER A 592 27.50 55.62 -30.16
CA SER A 592 28.28 55.53 -28.93
C SER A 592 28.36 56.86 -28.19
N ARG A 593 28.51 57.98 -28.92
CA ARG A 593 28.52 59.32 -28.34
C ARG A 593 27.16 59.65 -27.71
N ASN A 594 26.09 59.39 -28.46
CA ASN A 594 24.73 59.66 -28.03
C ASN A 594 24.38 58.87 -26.78
N LEU A 595 24.74 57.60 -26.67
CA LEU A 595 24.47 56.80 -25.48
C LEU A 595 25.08 57.37 -24.20
N ILE A 596 26.23 58.04 -24.28
CA ILE A 596 26.92 58.63 -23.13
C ILE A 596 26.34 60.01 -22.78
N SER A 597 25.96 60.79 -23.79
CA SER A 597 25.43 62.15 -23.59
C SER A 597 23.93 62.20 -23.29
N ASN A 598 23.13 61.19 -23.70
CA ASN A 598 21.67 61.24 -23.65
C ASN A 598 21.12 61.40 -22.22
N ASP A 599 21.73 60.73 -21.24
CA ASP A 599 21.29 60.80 -19.84
C ASP A 599 21.47 62.20 -19.22
N TYR A 600 22.40 63.00 -19.77
CA TYR A 600 22.64 64.40 -19.37
C TYR A 600 21.85 65.41 -20.19
N LEU A 601 21.27 65.00 -21.33
CA LEU A 601 20.37 65.81 -22.16
C LEU A 601 18.90 65.72 -21.72
N LEU A 602 18.56 64.72 -20.90
CA LEU A 602 17.22 64.46 -20.35
C LEU A 602 16.95 65.18 -19.01
N GLN A 603 17.94 65.88 -18.46
CA GLN A 603 17.80 66.80 -17.31
C GLN A 603 17.63 68.24 -17.80
#